data_AF-A0A7V8SWP4-F1
#
_entry.id   AF-A0A7V8SWP4-F1
#
_cell.length_a   1.000
_cell.length_b   1.000
_cell.length_c   1.000
_cell.angle_alpha   90.00
_cell.angle_beta   90.00
_cell.angle_gamma   90.00
#
_symmetry.space_group_name_H-M   'P 1'
#
loop_
_entity.id
_entity.type
_entity.pdbx_description
1 polymer ?
#
loop_
_entity_poly.entity_id
_entity_poly.type
_entity_poly.pdbx_seq_one_letter_code
_entity_poly.pdbx_strand_id
1 'polypeptide(L)'
;MTTEHFADKPFLAMRQQTPRVPASPSRRRFLQAGAITSLAGLAPLGKALSNSAADSLAEAFSALKPLGSRVHPITADEYRGRLQHAQKLMAELEPKYDALFVAPGTSLYYFTGIRWGMSERLLALVLPRTGDPIIVVPAFEEGRMREKLQFPAEVRIWQEDQSPTKIAAAALADRGMRTGKIGVEETAP
;
A
#
# COMPACT_ATOMS: atom_id res chain seq x y z
N MET A 1 -55.47 20.58 -13.32
CA MET A 1 -54.77 19.90 -14.42
C MET A 1 -53.34 20.39 -14.39
N THR A 2 -52.31 19.67 -13.96
CA THR A 2 -52.18 18.32 -13.41
C THR A 2 -50.87 18.35 -12.61
N THR A 3 -50.95 18.12 -11.30
CA THR A 3 -49.82 18.01 -10.39
C THR A 3 -49.37 16.54 -10.40
N GLU A 4 -48.20 16.22 -10.95
CA GLU A 4 -47.64 14.86 -10.84
C GLU A 4 -46.58 14.81 -9.74
N HIS A 5 -47.00 14.15 -8.65
CA HIS A 5 -46.18 13.54 -7.61
C HIS A 5 -45.17 12.56 -8.24
N PHE A 6 -43.87 12.84 -8.10
CA PHE A 6 -42.84 11.83 -8.33
C PHE A 6 -42.55 11.16 -6.98
N ALA A 7 -43.16 10.00 -6.78
CA ALA A 7 -43.04 9.20 -5.57
C ALA A 7 -41.64 8.58 -5.41
N ASP A 8 -41.15 8.61 -4.17
CA ASP A 8 -40.03 7.83 -3.65
C ASP A 8 -40.18 6.35 -4.00
N LYS A 9 -39.20 5.82 -4.75
CA LYS A 9 -39.00 4.37 -4.90
C LYS A 9 -37.83 3.94 -4.01
N PRO A 10 -38.00 2.95 -3.11
CA PRO A 10 -36.89 2.45 -2.31
C PRO A 10 -35.88 1.72 -3.21
N PHE A 11 -34.63 2.15 -3.13
CA PHE A 11 -33.50 1.51 -3.79
C PHE A 11 -33.34 0.10 -3.20
N LEU A 12 -33.71 -0.92 -3.98
CA LEU A 12 -33.50 -2.32 -3.62
C LEU A 12 -31.98 -2.56 -3.54
N ALA A 13 -31.45 -2.67 -2.33
CA ALA A 13 -30.04 -2.98 -2.09
C ALA A 13 -29.73 -4.38 -2.65
N MET A 14 -29.20 -4.42 -3.86
CA MET A 14 -28.65 -5.63 -4.47
C MET A 14 -27.38 -6.00 -3.68
N ARG A 15 -27.50 -6.95 -2.75
CA ARG A 15 -26.36 -7.60 -2.09
C ARG A 15 -25.49 -8.23 -3.17
N GLN A 16 -24.43 -7.54 -3.58
CA GLN A 16 -23.39 -8.15 -4.39
C GLN A 16 -22.64 -9.14 -3.48
N GLN A 17 -22.88 -10.43 -3.69
CA GLN A 17 -22.02 -11.48 -3.17
C GLN A 17 -20.66 -11.32 -3.85
N THR A 18 -19.64 -10.92 -3.09
CA THR A 18 -18.26 -10.97 -3.56
C THR A 18 -17.91 -12.44 -3.85
N PRO A 19 -17.45 -12.77 -5.06
CA PRO A 19 -17.02 -14.13 -5.35
C PRO A 19 -15.82 -14.45 -4.45
N ARG A 20 -15.92 -15.55 -3.68
CA ARG A 20 -14.76 -16.09 -2.97
C ARG A 20 -13.71 -16.47 -4.00
N VAL A 21 -12.60 -15.74 -4.02
CA VAL A 21 -11.40 -16.15 -4.77
C VAL A 21 -11.02 -17.54 -4.23
N PRO A 22 -10.98 -18.60 -5.06
CA PRO A 22 -10.54 -19.90 -4.60
C PRO A 22 -9.10 -19.77 -4.12
N ALA A 23 -8.82 -20.25 -2.91
CA ALA A 23 -7.48 -20.21 -2.34
C ALA A 23 -6.51 -20.91 -3.29
N SER A 24 -5.63 -20.14 -3.94
CA SER A 24 -4.56 -20.71 -4.77
C SER A 24 -3.75 -21.70 -3.93
N PRO A 25 -3.48 -22.91 -4.43
CA PRO A 25 -2.70 -23.89 -3.68
C PRO A 25 -1.36 -23.27 -3.30
N SER A 26 -1.00 -23.34 -2.02
CA SER A 26 0.27 -22.81 -1.55
C SER A 26 1.42 -23.48 -2.31
N ARG A 27 2.50 -22.73 -2.58
CA ARG A 27 3.71 -23.26 -3.25
C ARG A 27 4.20 -24.56 -2.59
N ARG A 28 4.00 -24.67 -1.28
CA ARG A 28 4.28 -25.88 -0.47
C ARG A 28 3.43 -27.09 -0.87
N ARG A 29 2.12 -26.92 -1.08
CA ARG A 29 1.23 -27.99 -1.55
C ARG A 29 1.52 -28.42 -2.99
N PHE A 30 1.93 -27.49 -3.85
CA PHE A 30 2.31 -27.79 -5.23
C PHE A 30 3.58 -28.66 -5.29
N LEU A 31 4.61 -28.33 -4.51
CA LEU A 31 5.84 -29.14 -4.40
C LEU A 31 5.58 -30.51 -3.78
N GLN A 32 4.67 -30.61 -2.81
CA GLN A 32 4.27 -31.89 -2.22
C GLN A 32 3.51 -32.77 -3.22
N ALA A 33 2.69 -32.19 -4.09
CA ALA A 33 1.98 -32.94 -5.13
C ALA A 33 2.89 -33.40 -6.28
N GLY A 34 3.95 -32.63 -6.60
CA GLY A 34 4.90 -32.95 -7.67
C GLY A 34 5.89 -34.09 -7.34
N ALA A 35 6.02 -34.50 -6.08
CA ALA A 35 6.96 -35.55 -5.66
C ALA A 35 6.50 -36.99 -5.98
N ILE A 36 5.29 -37.18 -6.52
CA ILE A 36 4.68 -38.50 -6.67
C ILE A 36 4.97 -39.12 -8.07
N THR A 37 5.38 -38.34 -9.07
CA THR A 37 5.51 -38.83 -10.46
C THR A 37 6.85 -39.46 -10.84
N SER A 38 7.83 -39.57 -9.94
CA SER A 38 9.19 -40.09 -10.26
C SER A 38 9.58 -41.41 -9.55
N LEU A 39 8.65 -42.08 -8.84
CA LEU A 39 8.99 -43.23 -7.98
C LEU A 39 8.90 -44.64 -8.61
N ALA A 40 8.70 -44.77 -9.92
CA ALA A 40 8.55 -46.10 -10.55
C ALA A 40 9.86 -46.88 -10.82
N GLY A 41 11.05 -46.38 -10.44
CA GLY A 41 12.33 -46.96 -10.91
C GLY A 41 13.48 -47.16 -9.92
N LEU A 42 13.37 -46.86 -8.62
CA LEU A 42 14.52 -46.88 -7.69
C LEU A 42 14.21 -47.50 -6.33
N ALA A 43 13.88 -48.79 -6.31
CA ALA A 43 13.92 -49.62 -5.10
C ALA A 43 15.25 -50.41 -5.12
N PRO A 44 16.31 -50.03 -4.36
CA PRO A 44 16.25 -49.60 -2.97
C PRO A 44 17.30 -48.51 -2.63
N LEU A 45 16.97 -47.23 -2.81
CA LEU A 45 17.70 -46.12 -2.16
C LEU A 45 16.84 -45.40 -1.11
N GLY A 46 15.69 -46.00 -0.76
CA GLY A 46 14.71 -45.39 0.16
C GLY A 46 15.09 -45.45 1.65
N LYS A 47 16.11 -46.21 2.05
CA LYS A 47 16.52 -46.34 3.46
C LYS A 47 17.60 -45.35 3.91
N ALA A 48 18.29 -44.67 3.00
CA ALA A 48 19.37 -43.72 3.35
C ALA A 48 18.90 -42.26 3.42
N LEU A 49 17.65 -41.97 3.03
CA LEU A 49 17.02 -40.65 3.14
C LEU A 49 15.99 -40.59 4.27
N SER A 50 15.95 -41.59 5.16
CA SER A 50 15.34 -41.45 6.48
C SER A 50 16.22 -40.51 7.29
N ASN A 51 16.09 -39.22 6.97
CA ASN A 51 16.72 -38.12 7.64
C ASN A 51 16.13 -38.08 9.06
N SER A 52 16.73 -38.82 9.98
CA SER A 52 16.48 -38.75 11.44
C SER A 52 16.86 -37.38 12.05
N ALA A 53 17.01 -36.33 11.23
CA ALA A 53 16.98 -34.94 11.66
C ALA A 53 15.55 -34.34 11.63
N ALA A 54 14.52 -35.18 11.44
CA ALA A 54 13.11 -34.84 11.66
C ALA A 54 12.65 -35.15 13.10
N ASP A 55 13.57 -35.48 14.01
CA ASP A 55 13.25 -35.67 15.43
C ASP A 55 12.99 -34.32 16.10
N SER A 56 11.70 -34.09 16.36
CA SER A 56 11.08 -33.03 17.17
C SER A 56 11.73 -31.65 17.12
N LEU A 57 11.05 -30.69 16.48
CA LEU A 57 11.25 -29.27 16.80
C LEU A 57 11.32 -29.12 18.32
N ALA A 58 12.43 -28.56 18.82
CA ALA A 58 12.64 -28.36 20.25
C ALA A 58 11.34 -27.82 20.88
N GLU A 59 10.99 -28.27 22.07
CA GLU A 59 9.69 -28.02 22.71
C GLU A 59 9.25 -26.55 22.62
N ALA A 60 10.20 -25.63 22.76
CA ALA A 60 10.01 -24.19 22.58
C ALA A 60 9.36 -23.79 21.25
N PHE A 61 9.74 -24.41 20.13
CA PHE A 61 9.13 -24.14 18.83
C PHE A 61 7.80 -24.87 18.63
N SER A 62 7.62 -26.05 19.24
CA SER A 62 6.35 -26.80 19.19
C SER A 62 5.22 -26.09 19.93
N ALA A 63 5.56 -25.24 20.90
CA ALA A 63 4.62 -24.39 21.64
C ALA A 63 4.19 -23.10 20.89
N LEU A 64 4.81 -22.76 19.75
CA LEU A 64 4.48 -21.55 19.01
C LEU A 64 3.09 -21.65 18.37
N LYS A 65 2.19 -20.74 18.77
CA LYS A 65 0.84 -20.62 18.21
C LYS A 65 0.79 -19.56 17.12
N PRO A 66 0.12 -19.82 15.98
CA PRO A 66 -0.12 -18.79 14.98
C PRO A 66 -0.76 -17.53 15.60
N LEU A 67 -0.40 -16.36 15.07
CA LEU A 67 -1.02 -15.10 15.49
C LEU A 67 -2.53 -15.08 15.16
N GLY A 68 -2.94 -15.77 14.09
CA GLY A 68 -4.34 -15.91 13.71
C GLY A 68 -4.99 -14.55 13.44
N SER A 69 -6.24 -14.39 13.85
CA SER A 69 -7.02 -13.16 13.67
C SER A 69 -6.66 -12.03 14.64
N ARG A 70 -5.59 -12.16 15.44
CA ARG A 70 -5.19 -11.11 16.39
C ARG A 70 -4.59 -9.87 15.72
N VAL A 71 -4.20 -9.99 14.47
CA VAL A 71 -3.57 -8.90 13.69
C VAL A 71 -4.27 -8.79 12.36
N HIS A 72 -4.67 -7.58 12.02
CA HIS A 72 -5.28 -7.24 10.73
C HIS A 72 -4.36 -6.29 9.95
N PRO A 73 -4.25 -6.44 8.62
CA PRO A 73 -3.59 -5.44 7.80
C PRO A 73 -4.28 -4.08 7.92
N ILE A 74 -3.47 -3.01 7.87
CA ILE A 74 -3.99 -1.64 7.77
C ILE A 74 -4.78 -1.52 6.47
N THR A 75 -5.97 -0.94 6.55
CA THR A 75 -6.89 -0.81 5.40
C THR A 75 -6.66 0.49 4.65
N ALA A 76 -7.14 0.55 3.40
CA ALA A 76 -7.13 1.79 2.60
C ALA A 76 -7.88 2.94 3.28
N ASP A 77 -8.98 2.65 3.99
CA ASP A 77 -9.75 3.65 4.72
C ASP A 77 -8.99 4.18 5.93
N GLU A 78 -8.20 3.34 6.60
CA GLU A 78 -7.33 3.79 7.70
C GLU A 78 -6.23 4.73 7.19
N TYR A 79 -5.59 4.40 6.06
CA TYR A 79 -4.64 5.31 5.41
C TYR A 79 -5.28 6.65 5.03
N ARG A 80 -6.50 6.63 4.47
CA ARG A 80 -7.27 7.85 4.19
C ARG A 80 -7.54 8.66 5.45
N GLY A 81 -7.92 7.99 6.54
CA GLY A 81 -8.13 8.64 7.84
C GLY A 81 -6.87 9.30 8.38
N ARG A 82 -5.70 8.68 8.22
CA ARG A 82 -4.40 9.27 8.61
C ARG A 82 -4.08 10.53 7.81
N LEU A 83 -4.30 10.51 6.50
CA LEU A 83 -4.12 11.67 5.63
C LEU A 83 -5.05 12.83 6.02
N GLN A 84 -6.34 12.53 6.24
CA GLN A 84 -7.33 13.51 6.69
C GLN A 84 -6.99 14.08 8.06
N HIS A 85 -6.48 13.25 8.98
CA HIS A 85 -6.03 13.70 10.28
C HIS A 85 -4.85 14.68 10.17
N ALA A 86 -3.85 14.36 9.34
CA ALA A 86 -2.74 15.27 9.06
C ALA A 86 -3.22 16.59 8.45
N GLN A 87 -4.19 16.54 7.52
CA GLN A 87 -4.81 17.74 6.94
C GLN A 87 -5.52 18.61 7.96
N LYS A 88 -6.25 17.99 8.91
CA LYS A 88 -6.85 18.69 10.03
C LYS A 88 -5.80 19.40 10.90
N LEU A 89 -4.73 18.68 11.28
CA LEU A 89 -3.65 19.26 12.07
C LEU A 89 -2.98 20.43 11.36
N MET A 90 -2.69 20.31 10.06
CA MET A 90 -2.15 21.41 9.25
C MET A 90 -3.02 22.68 9.30
N ALA A 91 -4.34 22.53 9.39
CA ALA A 91 -5.28 23.64 9.46
C ALA A 91 -5.42 24.26 10.87
N GLU A 92 -5.19 23.47 11.92
CA GLU A 92 -5.35 23.85 13.33
C GLU A 92 -4.08 24.45 13.96
N LEU A 93 -2.90 24.14 13.42
CA LEU A 93 -1.62 24.67 13.90
C LEU A 93 -1.48 26.18 13.64
N GLU A 94 -0.77 26.86 14.54
CA GLU A 94 -0.35 28.25 14.36
C GLU A 94 1.19 28.33 14.46
N PRO A 95 1.90 28.69 13.38
CA PRO A 95 1.38 29.02 12.06
C PRO A 95 0.87 27.79 11.29
N LYS A 96 -0.13 28.00 10.43
CA LYS A 96 -0.71 26.95 9.56
C LYS A 96 0.30 26.45 8.53
N TYR A 97 0.09 25.20 8.11
CA TYR A 97 0.81 24.57 7.01
C TYR A 97 -0.14 24.38 5.83
N ASP A 98 0.35 24.66 4.62
CA ASP A 98 -0.45 24.53 3.40
C ASP A 98 -0.19 23.19 2.70
N ALA A 99 0.97 22.59 2.88
CA ALA A 99 1.23 21.21 2.49
C ALA A 99 2.33 20.57 3.33
N LEU A 100 2.37 19.23 3.31
CA LEU A 100 3.51 18.44 3.76
C LEU A 100 4.27 17.85 2.58
N PHE A 101 5.58 17.77 2.71
CA PHE A 101 6.49 17.03 1.84
C PHE A 101 7.09 15.87 2.63
N VAL A 102 6.76 14.64 2.24
CA VAL A 102 7.13 13.42 2.94
C VAL A 102 8.05 12.59 2.06
N ALA A 103 9.30 12.40 2.49
CA ALA A 103 10.27 11.59 1.77
C ALA A 103 10.04 10.08 1.99
N PRO A 104 10.73 9.21 1.23
CA PRO A 104 10.62 7.77 1.41
C PRO A 104 11.10 7.34 2.79
N GLY A 105 10.29 6.57 3.51
CA GLY A 105 10.62 6.16 4.87
C GLY A 105 9.42 5.63 5.64
N THR A 106 9.52 5.64 6.96
CA THR A 106 8.44 5.22 7.86
C THR A 106 7.22 6.12 7.76
N SER A 107 7.41 7.43 7.56
CA SER A 107 6.32 8.39 7.35
C SER A 107 5.54 8.12 6.07
N LEU A 108 6.22 7.87 4.94
CA LEU A 108 5.56 7.43 3.70
C LEU A 108 4.76 6.15 3.94
N TYR A 109 5.36 5.15 4.58
CA TYR A 109 4.69 3.89 4.90
C TYR A 109 3.48 4.08 5.82
N TYR A 110 3.59 4.99 6.79
CA TYR A 110 2.51 5.31 7.71
C TYR A 110 1.31 5.92 6.98
N PHE A 111 1.53 6.85 6.05
CA PHE A 111 0.45 7.51 5.32
C PHE A 111 -0.11 6.68 4.16
N THR A 112 0.69 5.81 3.55
CA THR A 112 0.35 5.21 2.25
C THR A 112 0.41 3.69 2.20
N GLY A 113 1.08 3.05 3.16
CA GLY A 113 1.43 1.63 3.11
C GLY A 113 2.55 1.29 2.13
N ILE A 114 3.08 2.29 1.42
CA ILE A 114 4.16 2.11 0.44
C ILE A 114 5.48 2.00 1.17
N ARG A 115 6.19 0.90 0.93
CA ARG A 115 7.60 0.74 1.30
C ARG A 115 8.47 1.08 0.11
N TRP A 116 9.27 2.13 0.26
CA TRP A 116 10.23 2.57 -0.74
C TRP A 116 11.53 2.96 -0.05
N GLY A 117 12.66 2.59 -0.66
CA GLY A 117 13.96 2.97 -0.14
C GLY A 117 14.27 4.43 -0.46
N MET A 118 15.01 5.10 0.41
CA MET A 118 15.54 6.42 0.12
C MET A 118 16.68 6.29 -0.89
N SER A 119 16.72 7.19 -1.87
CA SER A 119 17.72 7.25 -2.93
C SER A 119 17.96 8.70 -3.34
N GLU A 120 18.96 8.93 -4.20
CA GLU A 120 19.20 10.21 -4.85
C GLU A 120 18.05 10.63 -5.77
N ARG A 121 17.31 9.65 -6.32
CA ARG A 121 16.11 9.90 -7.12
C ARG A 121 14.94 10.23 -6.21
N LEU A 122 14.40 11.43 -6.39
CA LEU A 122 13.28 11.88 -5.58
C LEU A 122 12.03 11.02 -5.83
N LEU A 123 11.55 10.42 -4.76
CA LEU A 123 10.17 10.03 -4.59
C LEU A 123 9.62 10.81 -3.40
N ALA A 124 8.45 11.40 -3.53
CA ALA A 124 7.83 12.12 -2.42
C ALA A 124 6.32 11.95 -2.42
N LEU A 125 5.74 11.88 -1.22
CA LEU A 125 4.35 12.20 -1.00
C LEU A 125 4.25 13.69 -0.69
N VAL A 126 3.52 14.42 -1.52
CA VAL A 126 3.11 15.80 -1.26
C VAL A 126 1.65 15.78 -0.84
N LEU A 127 1.37 16.17 0.40
CA LEU A 127 0.03 16.21 0.96
C LEU A 127 -0.41 17.67 1.14
N PRO A 128 -1.24 18.24 0.25
CA PRO A 128 -1.81 19.55 0.48
C PRO A 128 -2.80 19.52 1.65
N ARG A 129 -3.01 20.67 2.30
CA ARG A 129 -3.97 20.84 3.40
C ARG A 129 -5.40 20.46 3.03
N THR A 130 -5.75 20.59 1.76
CA THR A 130 -7.05 20.18 1.21
C THR A 130 -6.86 19.48 -0.13
N GLY A 131 -7.66 18.46 -0.41
CA GLY A 131 -7.61 17.68 -1.65
C GLY A 131 -6.76 16.43 -1.55
N ASP A 132 -6.53 15.79 -2.70
CA ASP A 132 -5.96 14.45 -2.75
C ASP A 132 -4.43 14.42 -2.61
N PRO A 133 -3.90 13.25 -2.20
CA PRO A 133 -2.61 12.70 -2.55
C PRO A 133 -1.87 13.29 -3.74
N ILE A 134 -0.63 13.73 -3.62
CA ILE A 134 0.24 13.82 -4.80
C ILE A 134 1.48 12.95 -4.53
N ILE A 135 1.76 12.02 -5.43
CA ILE A 135 3.01 11.26 -5.43
C ILE A 135 3.88 11.77 -6.57
N VAL A 136 5.07 12.25 -6.24
CA VAL A 136 6.10 12.60 -7.23
C VAL A 136 7.07 11.42 -7.32
N VAL A 137 7.31 10.89 -8.52
CA VAL A 137 8.06 9.65 -8.73
C VAL A 137 8.82 9.67 -10.07
N PRO A 138 10.00 9.00 -10.19
CA PRO A 138 10.66 8.88 -11.48
C PRO A 138 9.75 8.21 -12.51
N ALA A 139 9.78 8.65 -13.76
CA ALA A 139 8.89 8.15 -14.81
C ALA A 139 8.99 6.63 -15.00
N PHE A 140 10.20 6.07 -14.95
CA PHE A 140 10.40 4.63 -15.11
C PHE A 140 9.86 3.79 -13.93
N GLU A 141 9.60 4.41 -12.77
CA GLU A 141 9.01 3.76 -11.58
C GLU A 141 7.48 3.95 -11.50
N GLU A 142 6.86 4.67 -12.44
CA GLU A 142 5.43 4.98 -12.41
C GLU A 142 4.55 3.71 -12.31
N GLY A 143 4.84 2.71 -13.13
CA GLY A 143 4.09 1.44 -13.12
C GLY A 143 4.13 0.76 -11.75
N ARG A 144 5.34 0.63 -11.19
CA ARG A 144 5.55 0.05 -9.86
C ARG A 144 4.88 0.86 -8.76
N MET A 145 4.86 2.19 -8.88
CA MET A 145 4.15 3.06 -7.94
C MET A 145 2.64 2.81 -8.00
N ARG A 146 2.06 2.79 -9.20
CA ARG A 146 0.61 2.57 -9.40
C ARG A 146 0.15 1.22 -8.88
N GLU A 147 0.96 0.17 -9.01
CA GLU A 147 0.67 -1.16 -8.44
C GLU A 147 0.64 -1.16 -6.91
N LYS A 148 1.36 -0.26 -6.24
CA LYS A 148 1.43 -0.19 -4.78
C LYS A 148 0.37 0.71 -4.15
N LEU A 149 -0.23 1.61 -4.90
CA LEU A 149 -1.24 2.53 -4.38
C LEU A 149 -2.49 1.77 -3.91
N GLN A 150 -2.92 2.05 -2.69
CA GLN A 150 -4.09 1.43 -2.07
C GLN A 150 -5.34 2.33 -2.10
N PHE A 151 -5.18 3.59 -2.51
CA PHE A 151 -6.22 4.60 -2.58
C PHE A 151 -5.91 5.58 -3.73
N PRO A 152 -6.91 6.36 -4.19
CA PRO A 152 -6.68 7.38 -5.21
C PRO A 152 -5.66 8.43 -4.75
N ALA A 153 -4.61 8.61 -5.55
CA ALA A 153 -3.65 9.68 -5.43
C ALA A 153 -3.26 10.14 -6.82
N GLU A 154 -2.99 11.43 -6.99
CA GLU A 154 -2.39 11.96 -8.20
C GLU A 154 -0.94 11.47 -8.29
N VAL A 155 -0.52 10.99 -9.46
CA VAL A 155 0.87 10.59 -9.71
C VAL A 155 1.48 11.56 -10.71
N ARG A 156 2.53 12.24 -10.28
CA ARG A 156 3.32 13.19 -11.06
C ARG A 156 4.67 12.56 -11.34
N ILE A 157 4.93 12.31 -12.61
CA ILE A 157 6.21 11.74 -13.04
C ILE A 157 7.22 12.83 -13.38
N TRP A 158 8.50 12.48 -13.26
CA TRP A 158 9.60 13.30 -13.74
C TRP A 158 10.59 12.44 -14.54
N GLN A 159 11.15 13.01 -15.60
CA GLN A 159 12.23 12.42 -16.42
C GLN A 159 13.60 12.79 -15.85
N GLU A 160 14.64 11.99 -16.11
CA GLU A 160 15.97 12.15 -15.51
C GLU A 160 16.64 13.52 -15.75
N ASP A 161 16.22 14.25 -16.79
CA ASP A 161 16.67 15.61 -17.13
C ASP A 161 15.82 16.72 -16.49
N GLN A 162 14.79 16.38 -15.72
CA GLN A 162 13.87 17.30 -15.08
C GLN A 162 14.18 17.46 -13.59
N SER A 163 13.80 18.61 -13.04
CA SER A 163 13.88 18.85 -11.60
C SER A 163 12.63 18.32 -10.89
N PRO A 164 12.75 17.27 -10.05
CA PRO A 164 11.57 16.65 -9.44
C PRO A 164 10.89 17.56 -8.41
N THR A 165 11.64 18.45 -7.75
CA THR A 165 11.07 19.47 -6.84
C THR A 165 10.28 20.54 -7.59
N LYS A 166 10.67 20.90 -8.83
CA LYS A 166 9.85 21.77 -9.68
C LYS A 166 8.55 21.08 -10.10
N ILE A 167 8.57 19.78 -10.36
CA ILE A 167 7.36 19.00 -10.64
C ILE A 167 6.43 18.98 -9.42
N ALA A 168 6.97 18.80 -8.22
CA ALA A 168 6.21 18.88 -6.96
C ALA A 168 5.56 20.27 -6.79
N ALA A 169 6.33 21.35 -6.97
CA ALA A 169 5.84 22.71 -6.87
C ALA A 169 4.78 23.04 -7.94
N ALA A 170 4.96 22.57 -9.17
CA ALA A 170 3.99 22.73 -10.25
C ALA A 170 2.66 22.04 -9.91
N ALA A 171 2.71 20.83 -9.33
CA ALA A 171 1.50 20.10 -8.94
C ALA A 171 0.70 20.84 -7.85
N LEU A 172 1.37 21.53 -6.92
CA LEU A 172 0.71 22.42 -5.96
C LEU A 172 0.16 23.69 -6.66
N ALA A 173 0.93 24.28 -7.57
CA ALA A 173 0.52 25.49 -8.29
C ALA A 173 -0.70 25.27 -9.19
N ASP A 174 -0.82 24.10 -9.82
CA ASP A 174 -1.99 23.69 -10.61
C ASP A 174 -3.28 23.64 -9.77
N ARG A 175 -3.14 23.52 -8.45
CA ARG A 175 -4.23 23.55 -7.47
C ARG A 175 -4.41 24.93 -6.80
N GLY A 176 -3.82 25.97 -7.40
CA GLY A 176 -3.92 27.35 -6.92
C GLY A 176 -2.94 27.70 -5.79
N MET A 177 -2.10 26.78 -5.34
CA MET A 177 -1.12 27.03 -4.27
C MET A 177 0.23 27.47 -4.84
N ARG A 178 0.39 28.77 -5.07
CA ARG A 178 1.64 29.36 -5.60
C ARG A 178 2.61 29.83 -4.50
N THR A 179 2.09 30.07 -3.31
CA THR A 179 2.82 30.45 -2.10
C THR A 179 2.19 29.72 -0.91
N GLY A 180 2.94 29.60 0.19
CA GLY A 180 2.44 28.95 1.40
C GLY A 180 3.55 28.35 2.24
N LYS A 181 3.17 27.78 3.37
CA LYS A 181 4.11 27.11 4.28
C LYS A 181 4.12 25.61 4.02
N ILE A 182 5.30 25.06 3.75
CA ILE A 182 5.50 23.62 3.53
C ILE A 182 6.17 23.03 4.76
N GLY A 183 5.54 22.01 5.35
CA GLY A 183 6.18 21.17 6.36
C GLY A 183 7.01 20.11 5.64
N VAL A 184 8.30 20.03 5.94
CA VAL A 184 9.19 19.04 5.33
C VAL A 184 9.48 17.97 6.36
N GLU A 185 9.34 16.72 5.95
CA GLU A 185 9.66 15.56 6.77
C GLU A 185 11.13 15.58 7.18
N GLU A 186 11.40 15.24 8.44
CA GLU A 186 12.69 15.49 9.09
C GLU A 186 13.86 14.71 8.49
N THR A 187 13.59 13.55 7.86
CA THR A 187 14.61 12.74 7.20
C THR A 187 14.73 13.02 5.70
N ALA A 188 14.01 14.03 5.18
CA ALA A 188 14.15 14.45 3.80
C ALA A 188 15.59 14.96 3.55
N PRO A 189 16.25 14.49 2.48
CA PRO A 189 17.64 14.84 2.16
C PRO A 189 17.80 16.25 1.57
#